data_AF-A0A9Q9B6F4-F1
#
_entry.id   AF-A0A9Q9B6F4-F1
#
_cell.length_a   1.000
_cell.length_b   1.000
_cell.length_c   1.000
_cell.angle_alpha   90.00
_cell.angle_beta   90.00
_cell.angle_gamma   90.00
#
_symmetry.space_group_name_H-M   'P 1'
#
loop_
_entity.id
_entity.type
_entity.pdbx_description
1 polymer ?
#
loop_
_entity_poly.entity_id
_entity_poly.type
_entity_poly.pdbx_seq_one_letter_code
_entity_poly.pdbx_strand_id
1 'polypeptide(L)'
;MLLDDERYAVVVSYGKDAVTKLQENKVEEGFAAAEKGWKAFPGSGARWNQGYNYAKSFFIHAIQKNNMGIAESWLNRMIENNDELHLFDFEIEHMKAKYAFEIGNLDEAFNLWKNLVSKKGVGYRYFDFDDVKYKKFYQSKKINFKRVFF
;
A
#
# COMPACT_ATOMS: atom_id res chain seq x y z
N MET A 1 0.32 -5.63 18.59
CA MET A 1 -0.89 -5.59 19.46
C MET A 1 -2.14 -5.65 18.60
N LEU A 2 -3.25 -6.16 19.13
CA LEU A 2 -4.56 -6.21 18.47
C LEU A 2 -5.57 -5.40 19.28
N LEU A 3 -6.37 -4.58 18.59
CA LEU A 3 -7.52 -3.92 19.20
C LEU A 3 -8.51 -4.97 19.72
N ASP A 4 -9.14 -4.65 20.86
CA ASP A 4 -10.36 -5.32 21.29
C ASP A 4 -11.53 -5.05 20.32
N ASP A 5 -12.57 -5.87 20.42
CA ASP A 5 -13.68 -5.87 19.45
C ASP A 5 -14.43 -4.53 19.41
N GLU A 6 -14.61 -3.87 20.56
CA GLU A 6 -15.34 -2.61 20.65
C GLU A 6 -14.58 -1.49 19.94
N ARG A 7 -13.28 -1.33 20.25
CA ARG A 7 -12.44 -0.33 19.57
C ARG A 7 -12.24 -0.64 18.10
N TYR A 8 -12.10 -1.92 17.76
CA TYR A 8 -11.98 -2.34 16.38
C TYR A 8 -13.26 -2.00 15.59
N ALA A 9 -14.45 -2.22 16.17
CA ALA A 9 -15.72 -1.86 15.54
C ALA A 9 -15.82 -0.35 15.25
N VAL A 10 -15.32 0.51 16.14
CA VAL A 10 -15.28 1.97 15.92
C VAL A 10 -14.42 2.30 14.70
N VAL A 11 -13.17 1.83 14.66
CA VAL A 11 -12.26 2.04 13.52
C VAL A 11 -12.86 1.53 12.21
N VAL A 12 -13.44 0.33 12.24
CA VAL A 12 -14.06 -0.30 11.05
C VAL A 12 -15.28 0.48 10.57
N SER A 13 -16.06 1.09 11.46
CA SER A 13 -17.22 1.88 11.05
C SER A 13 -16.82 3.11 10.22
N TYR A 14 -15.78 3.84 10.62
CA TYR A 14 -15.19 4.91 9.82
C TYR A 14 -14.61 4.40 8.50
N GLY A 15 -13.91 3.25 8.54
CA GLY A 15 -13.35 2.64 7.33
C GLY A 15 -14.42 2.28 6.30
N LYS A 16 -15.54 1.70 6.76
CA LYS A 16 -16.70 1.37 5.90
C LYS A 16 -17.33 2.63 5.31
N ASP A 17 -17.57 3.65 6.14
CA ASP A 17 -18.13 4.92 5.70
C ASP A 17 -17.24 5.60 4.64
N ALA A 18 -15.93 5.59 4.85
CA ALA A 18 -14.95 6.09 3.90
C ALA A 18 -15.02 5.35 2.56
N VAL A 19 -15.03 4.01 2.58
CA VAL A 19 -15.12 3.19 1.34
C VAL A 19 -16.42 3.47 0.60
N THR A 20 -17.56 3.55 1.28
CA THR A 20 -18.85 3.89 0.67
C THR A 20 -18.78 5.25 -0.05
N LYS A 21 -18.25 6.28 0.61
CA LYS A 21 -18.08 7.61 0.00
C LYS A 21 -17.14 7.59 -1.21
N LEU A 22 -16.04 6.84 -1.15
CA LEU A 22 -15.11 6.69 -2.28
C LEU A 22 -15.74 5.97 -3.48
N GLN A 23 -16.61 4.99 -3.22
CA GLN A 23 -17.41 4.30 -4.25
C GLN A 23 -18.45 5.22 -4.90
N GLU A 24 -19.06 6.11 -4.12
CA GLU A 24 -19.96 7.18 -4.60
C GLU A 24 -19.23 8.35 -5.27
N ASN A 25 -17.91 8.22 -5.47
CA ASN A 25 -17.04 9.26 -6.04
C ASN A 25 -16.97 10.57 -5.23
N LYS A 26 -17.37 10.54 -3.95
CA LYS A 26 -17.17 11.63 -2.98
C LYS A 26 -15.75 11.54 -2.40
N VAL A 27 -14.76 11.82 -3.24
CA VAL A 27 -13.34 11.51 -2.97
C VAL A 27 -12.83 12.21 -1.70
N GLU A 28 -13.06 13.52 -1.58
CA GLU A 28 -12.61 14.31 -0.43
C GLU A 28 -13.27 13.85 0.88
N GLU A 29 -14.59 13.67 0.87
CA GLU A 29 -15.33 13.19 2.04
C GLU A 29 -14.90 11.78 2.45
N GLY A 30 -14.63 10.91 1.47
CA GLY A 30 -14.16 9.55 1.69
C GLY A 30 -12.82 9.52 2.40
N PHE A 31 -11.84 10.28 1.93
CA PHE A 31 -10.55 10.35 2.62
C PHE A 31 -10.63 11.09 3.97
N ALA A 32 -11.50 12.09 4.11
CA ALA A 32 -11.75 12.73 5.40
C ALA A 32 -12.34 11.74 6.43
N ALA A 33 -13.23 10.83 6.02
CA ALA A 33 -13.72 9.75 6.88
C ALA A 33 -12.62 8.73 7.20
N ALA A 34 -11.76 8.39 6.23
CA ALA A 34 -10.63 7.50 6.43
C ALA A 34 -9.67 8.04 7.50
N GLU A 35 -9.37 9.34 7.47
CA GLU A 35 -8.57 10.04 8.49
C GLU A 35 -9.18 9.96 9.89
N LYS A 36 -10.52 10.10 10.00
CA LYS A 36 -11.21 9.94 11.30
C LYS A 36 -11.00 8.54 11.86
N GLY A 37 -11.11 7.50 11.03
CA GLY A 37 -10.86 6.13 11.48
C GLY A 37 -9.40 5.86 11.83
N TRP A 38 -8.43 6.46 11.12
CA TRP A 38 -7.01 6.37 11.51
C TRP A 38 -6.75 7.01 12.87
N LYS A 39 -7.36 8.17 13.15
CA LYS A 39 -7.26 8.87 14.44
C LYS A 39 -7.99 8.15 15.59
N ALA A 40 -8.90 7.24 15.28
CA ALA A 40 -9.62 6.45 16.27
C ALA A 40 -8.78 5.29 16.84
N PHE A 41 -7.63 4.95 16.23
CA PHE A 41 -6.70 4.00 16.84
C PHE A 41 -6.10 4.59 18.12
N PRO A 42 -6.11 3.86 19.26
CA PRO A 42 -5.50 4.33 20.49
C PRO A 42 -3.99 4.61 20.33
N GLY A 43 -3.56 5.82 20.67
CA GLY A 43 -2.18 6.29 20.53
C GLY A 43 -1.79 6.58 19.09
N SER A 44 -1.64 5.55 18.26
CA SER A 44 -1.37 5.66 16.83
C SER A 44 -1.70 4.35 16.11
N GLY A 45 -2.31 4.43 14.92
CA GLY A 45 -2.53 3.27 14.06
C GLY A 45 -1.24 2.50 13.72
N ALA A 46 -0.07 3.16 13.75
CA ALA A 46 1.22 2.52 13.50
C ALA A 46 1.56 1.39 14.49
N ARG A 47 1.00 1.41 15.71
CA ARG A 47 1.32 0.43 16.76
C ARG A 47 0.40 -0.80 16.78
N TRP A 48 -0.57 -0.85 15.87
CA TRP A 48 -1.58 -1.89 15.82
C TRP A 48 -1.46 -2.71 14.54
N ASN A 49 -1.54 -4.04 14.65
CA ASN A 49 -1.50 -4.91 13.47
C ASN A 49 -2.62 -4.57 12.48
N GLN A 50 -3.81 -4.22 12.99
CA GLN A 50 -4.93 -3.78 12.15
C GLN A 50 -4.67 -2.46 11.41
N GLY A 51 -3.75 -1.62 11.92
CA GLY A 51 -3.39 -0.34 11.32
C GLY A 51 -2.76 -0.49 9.94
N TYR A 52 -1.91 -1.50 9.74
CA TYR A 52 -1.30 -1.76 8.44
C TYR A 52 -2.36 -1.99 7.36
N ASN A 53 -3.30 -2.91 7.62
CA ASN A 53 -4.35 -3.25 6.66
C ASN A 53 -5.32 -2.08 6.43
N TYR A 54 -5.58 -1.28 7.46
CA TYR A 54 -6.37 -0.05 7.33
C TYR A 54 -5.68 0.94 6.39
N ALA A 55 -4.39 1.24 6.63
CA ALA A 55 -3.62 2.15 5.78
C ALA A 55 -3.47 1.63 4.35
N LYS A 56 -3.21 0.33 4.18
CA LYS A 56 -3.14 -0.35 2.88
C LYS A 56 -4.42 -0.17 2.04
N SER A 57 -5.60 -0.29 2.67
CA SER A 57 -6.87 -0.10 1.97
C SER A 57 -6.97 1.30 1.35
N PHE A 58 -6.61 2.34 2.12
CA PHE A 58 -6.69 3.72 1.65
C PHE A 58 -5.55 4.13 0.72
N PHE A 59 -4.37 3.52 0.85
CA PHE A 59 -3.32 3.59 -0.16
C PHE A 59 -3.82 3.11 -1.53
N ILE A 60 -4.43 1.90 -1.58
CA ILE A 60 -4.94 1.32 -2.82
C ILE A 60 -6.03 2.20 -3.43
N HIS A 61 -6.97 2.70 -2.62
CA HIS A 61 -8.00 3.61 -3.11
C HIS A 61 -7.43 4.94 -3.63
N ALA A 62 -6.40 5.48 -2.99
CA ALA A 62 -5.74 6.70 -3.44
C ALA A 62 -5.05 6.51 -4.80
N ILE A 63 -4.39 5.36 -5.02
CA ILE A 63 -3.85 4.99 -6.32
C ILE A 63 -4.96 4.90 -7.38
N GLN A 64 -6.07 4.20 -7.07
CA GLN A 64 -7.20 4.05 -8.00
C GLN A 64 -7.86 5.39 -8.39
N LYS A 65 -7.86 6.35 -7.47
CA LYS A 65 -8.39 7.70 -7.70
C LYS A 65 -7.34 8.68 -8.26
N ASN A 66 -6.15 8.19 -8.60
CA ASN A 66 -5.03 8.98 -9.11
C ASN A 66 -4.63 10.15 -8.18
N ASN A 67 -4.78 9.98 -6.86
CA ASN A 67 -4.42 10.98 -5.87
C ASN A 67 -3.10 10.59 -5.18
N MET A 68 -1.98 10.90 -5.83
CA MET A 68 -0.66 10.45 -5.39
C MET A 68 -0.21 11.10 -4.07
N GLY A 69 -0.59 12.35 -3.80
CA GLY A 69 -0.28 12.97 -2.50
C GLY A 69 -0.97 12.26 -1.33
N ILE A 70 -2.23 11.85 -1.50
CA ILE A 70 -2.91 11.03 -0.48
C ILE A 70 -2.30 9.62 -0.43
N ALA A 71 -1.97 9.03 -1.58
CA ALA A 71 -1.34 7.71 -1.62
C ALA A 71 -0.01 7.69 -0.85
N GLU A 72 0.84 8.70 -1.03
CA GLU A 72 2.09 8.86 -0.30
C GLU A 72 1.86 8.90 1.21
N SER A 73 0.88 9.70 1.66
CA SER A 73 0.55 9.81 3.09
C SER A 73 0.17 8.46 3.70
N TRP A 74 -0.66 7.68 3.00
CA TRP A 74 -1.05 6.33 3.48
C TRP A 74 0.09 5.32 3.37
N LEU A 75 0.94 5.40 2.35
CA LEU A 75 2.13 4.58 2.24
C LEU A 75 3.09 4.84 3.41
N ASN A 76 3.32 6.11 3.76
CA ASN A 76 4.17 6.47 4.90
C ASN A 76 3.65 5.87 6.21
N ARG A 77 2.32 5.84 6.42
CA ARG A 77 1.71 5.18 7.58
C ARG A 77 1.91 3.67 7.57
N MET A 78 1.89 3.02 6.40
CA MET A 78 2.23 1.60 6.29
C MET A 78 3.70 1.34 6.61
N ILE A 79 4.60 2.24 6.19
CA ILE A 79 6.04 2.18 6.49
C ILE A 79 6.23 2.31 8.00
N GLU A 80 5.71 3.38 8.61
CA GLU A 80 5.78 3.60 10.06
C GLU A 80 5.24 2.41 10.85
N ASN A 81 4.08 1.86 10.44
CA ASN A 81 3.53 0.68 11.08
C ASN A 81 4.45 -0.55 10.97
N ASN A 82 5.02 -0.77 9.79
CA ASN A 82 5.90 -1.91 9.57
C ASN A 82 7.27 -1.73 10.23
N ASP A 83 7.78 -0.51 10.36
CA ASP A 83 9.01 -0.21 11.10
C ASP A 83 8.83 -0.44 12.60
N GLU A 84 7.61 -0.29 13.13
CA GLU A 84 7.27 -0.60 14.52
C GLU A 84 7.03 -2.10 14.78
N LEU A 85 6.43 -2.82 13.82
CA LEU A 85 5.92 -4.17 14.05
C LEU A 85 6.64 -5.28 13.25
N HIS A 86 7.31 -4.94 12.15
CA HIS A 86 8.02 -5.85 11.25
C HIS A 86 7.21 -7.08 10.77
N LEU A 87 5.91 -6.90 10.53
CA LEU A 87 5.00 -7.98 10.16
C LEU A 87 4.83 -8.14 8.64
N PHE A 88 5.22 -7.14 7.85
CA PHE A 88 4.87 -7.01 6.43
C PHE A 88 6.03 -6.55 5.53
N ASP A 89 7.29 -6.79 5.93
CA ASP A 89 8.52 -6.31 5.25
C ASP A 89 8.53 -6.51 3.72
N PHE A 90 8.11 -7.68 3.25
CA PHE A 90 8.08 -7.96 1.82
C PHE A 90 6.89 -7.30 1.11
N GLU A 91 5.76 -7.15 1.80
CA GLU A 91 4.60 -6.47 1.21
C GLU A 91 4.85 -4.96 1.12
N ILE A 92 5.47 -4.35 2.13
CA ILE A 92 5.74 -2.90 2.08
C ILE A 92 6.72 -2.54 0.97
N GLU A 93 7.71 -3.39 0.67
CA GLU A 93 8.59 -3.20 -0.49
C GLU A 93 7.83 -3.22 -1.82
N HIS A 94 6.85 -4.13 -1.96
CA HIS A 94 5.97 -4.14 -3.14
C HIS A 94 5.14 -2.87 -3.24
N MET A 95 4.60 -2.38 -2.12
CA MET A 95 3.79 -1.16 -2.09
C MET A 95 4.61 0.10 -2.40
N LYS A 96 5.87 0.18 -1.92
CA LYS A 96 6.83 1.22 -2.30
C LYS A 96 7.11 1.21 -3.81
N ALA A 97 7.37 0.04 -4.38
CA ALA A 97 7.61 -0.12 -5.82
C ALA A 97 6.39 0.29 -6.66
N LYS A 98 5.19 -0.07 -6.19
CA LYS A 98 3.91 0.33 -6.81
C LYS A 98 3.76 1.84 -6.81
N TYR A 99 3.98 2.53 -5.69
CA TYR A 99 3.91 3.98 -5.64
C TYR A 99 4.94 4.64 -6.58
N ALA A 100 6.20 4.19 -6.52
CA ALA A 100 7.25 4.68 -7.42
C ALA A 100 6.87 4.54 -8.90
N PHE A 101 6.24 3.42 -9.28
CA PHE A 101 5.75 3.23 -10.65
C PHE A 101 4.66 4.24 -11.02
N GLU A 102 3.68 4.47 -10.15
CA GLU A 102 2.54 5.36 -10.44
C GLU A 102 2.93 6.83 -10.55
N ILE A 103 3.95 7.27 -9.81
CA ILE A 103 4.50 8.62 -9.95
C ILE A 103 5.52 8.77 -11.09
N GLY A 104 5.76 7.70 -11.85
CA GLY A 104 6.68 7.70 -12.99
C GLY A 104 8.17 7.50 -12.64
N ASN A 105 8.51 7.20 -11.38
CA ASN A 105 9.87 6.81 -11.00
C ASN A 105 10.14 5.33 -11.34
N LEU A 106 10.17 5.05 -12.64
CA LEU A 106 10.22 3.68 -13.18
C LEU A 106 11.49 2.93 -12.79
N ASP A 107 12.63 3.60 -12.70
CA ASP A 107 13.89 2.93 -12.36
C ASP A 107 13.94 2.55 -10.88
N GLU A 108 13.42 3.39 -9.98
CA GLU A 108 13.23 3.02 -8.57
C GLU A 108 12.26 1.84 -8.44
N ALA A 109 11.10 1.91 -9.10
CA ALA A 109 10.11 0.83 -9.08
C ALA A 109 10.72 -0.51 -9.54
N PHE A 110 11.48 -0.49 -10.64
CA PHE A 110 12.16 -1.67 -11.14
C PHE A 110 13.19 -2.22 -10.15
N ASN A 111 14.00 -1.35 -9.53
CA ASN A 111 15.02 -1.76 -8.57
C ASN A 111 14.40 -2.38 -7.32
N LEU A 112 13.34 -1.79 -6.77
CA LEU A 112 12.62 -2.33 -5.62
C LEU A 112 12.03 -3.72 -5.94
N TRP A 113 11.33 -3.86 -7.06
CA TRP A 113 10.80 -5.17 -7.47
C TRP A 113 11.89 -6.19 -7.79
N LYS A 114 13.01 -5.77 -8.40
CA LYS A 114 14.15 -6.65 -8.68
C LYS A 114 14.72 -7.23 -7.39
N ASN A 115 14.89 -6.39 -6.37
CA ASN A 115 15.38 -6.79 -5.06
C ASN A 115 14.35 -7.68 -4.35
N LEU A 116 13.06 -7.37 -4.44
CA LEU A 116 12.00 -8.18 -3.82
C LEU A 116 11.91 -9.58 -4.45
N VAL A 117 11.90 -9.68 -5.78
CA VAL A 117 11.77 -10.95 -6.51
C VAL A 117 12.97 -11.88 -6.29
N SER A 118 14.17 -11.33 -6.00
CA SER A 118 15.36 -12.13 -5.72
C SER A 118 15.35 -12.78 -4.33
N LYS A 119 14.45 -12.35 -3.42
CA LYS A 119 14.33 -12.94 -2.09
C LYS A 119 13.74 -14.36 -2.16
N LYS A 120 14.38 -15.28 -1.42
CA LYS A 120 13.98 -16.69 -1.34
C LYS A 120 12.52 -16.80 -0.89
N GLY A 121 11.70 -17.52 -1.66
CA GLY A 121 10.29 -17.77 -1.35
C GLY A 121 9.32 -16.63 -1.67
N VAL A 122 9.81 -15.49 -2.19
CA VAL A 122 8.93 -14.40 -2.66
C VAL A 122 8.54 -14.62 -4.12
N GLY A 123 9.54 -14.73 -5.00
CA GLY A 123 9.29 -14.89 -6.44
C GLY A 123 8.38 -13.79 -6.99
N TYR A 124 7.36 -14.18 -7.75
CA TYR A 124 6.41 -13.25 -8.38
C TYR A 124 5.09 -13.05 -7.61
N ARG A 125 4.95 -13.61 -6.40
CA ARG A 125 3.66 -13.75 -5.70
C ARG A 125 2.89 -12.43 -5.51
N TYR A 126 3.61 -11.32 -5.28
CA TYR A 126 2.99 -10.01 -5.07
C TYR A 126 2.43 -9.38 -6.34
N PHE A 127 2.87 -9.84 -7.51
CA PHE A 127 2.29 -9.45 -8.79
C PHE A 127 1.04 -10.25 -9.14
N ASP A 128 0.88 -11.46 -8.61
CA ASP A 128 -0.18 -12.38 -9.06
C ASP A 128 -1.59 -11.93 -8.63
N PHE A 129 -1.68 -11.09 -7.61
CA PHE A 129 -2.93 -10.53 -7.09
C PHE A 129 -3.08 -9.01 -7.33
N ASP A 130 -2.19 -8.41 -8.13
CA ASP A 130 -2.18 -6.98 -8.40
C ASP A 130 -2.51 -6.68 -9.87
N ASP A 131 -2.58 -5.39 -10.22
CA ASP A 131 -2.79 -4.98 -11.60
C ASP A 131 -1.68 -5.53 -12.51
N VAL A 132 -2.09 -6.15 -13.62
CA VAL A 132 -1.21 -6.78 -14.60
C VAL A 132 -0.17 -5.82 -15.16
N LYS A 133 -0.41 -4.51 -15.14
CA LYS A 133 0.51 -3.49 -15.62
C LYS A 133 1.86 -3.54 -14.90
N TYR A 134 1.88 -3.81 -13.59
CA TYR A 134 3.12 -3.86 -12.82
C TYR A 134 4.00 -5.05 -13.22
N LYS A 135 3.39 -6.25 -13.36
CA LYS A 135 4.10 -7.46 -13.79
C LYS A 135 4.66 -7.29 -15.20
N LYS A 136 3.86 -6.74 -16.12
CA LYS A 136 4.27 -6.46 -17.51
C LYS A 136 5.45 -5.50 -17.55
N PHE A 137 5.40 -4.42 -16.78
CA PHE A 137 6.52 -3.47 -16.67
C PHE A 137 7.79 -4.13 -16.14
N TYR A 138 7.71 -4.88 -15.04
CA TYR A 138 8.88 -5.52 -14.46
C TYR A 138 9.53 -6.51 -15.47
N GLN A 139 8.72 -7.29 -16.17
CA GLN A 139 9.19 -8.24 -17.16
C GLN A 139 9.83 -7.56 -18.37
N SER A 140 9.27 -6.45 -18.87
CA SER A 140 9.84 -5.73 -20.04
C SER A 140 11.21 -5.14 -19.73
N LYS A 141 11.38 -4.50 -18.56
CA LYS A 141 12.68 -3.98 -18.11
C LYS A 141 13.69 -5.10 -17.87
N LYS A 142 13.26 -6.24 -17.33
CA LYS A 142 14.14 -7.42 -17.13
C LYS A 142 14.68 -7.99 -18.45
N ILE A 143 13.87 -8.03 -19.51
CA ILE A 143 14.31 -8.47 -20.85
C ILE A 143 15.33 -7.51 -21.43
N ASN A 144 15.05 -6.20 -21.38
CA ASN A 144 15.97 -5.19 -21.90
C ASN A 144 17.29 -5.17 -21.13
N PHE A 145 17.26 -5.34 -19.80
CA PHE A 145 18.47 -5.49 -19.00
C PHE A 145 19.31 -6.70 -19.46
N LYS A 146 18.70 -7.83 -19.81
CA LYS A 146 19.45 -8.98 -20.34
C LYS A 146 20.03 -8.75 -21.74
N ARG A 147 19.45 -7.87 -22.57
CA ARG A 147 19.95 -7.64 -23.94
C ARG A 147 21.10 -6.64 -24.02
N VAL A 148 21.29 -5.81 -22.99
CA VAL A 148 22.36 -4.80 -22.97
C VAL A 148 23.68 -5.35 -22.40
N PHE A 149 23.60 -6.43 -21.61
CA PHE A 149 24.74 -6.99 -20.87
C PHE A 149 25.20 -8.39 -21.38
N PHE A 150 24.74 -8.81 -22.56
CA PHE A 150 25.16 -10.02 -23.28
C PHE A 150 25.28 -9.71 -24.77
#